data_AF-A0A7S3B2F9-F1
#
_entry.id   AF-A0A7S3B2F9-F1
#
_cell.length_a   1.000
_cell.length_b   1.000
_cell.length_c   1.000
_cell.angle_alpha   90.00
_cell.angle_beta   90.00
_cell.angle_gamma   90.00
#
_symmetry.space_group_name_H-M   'P 1'
#
loop_
_entity.id
_entity.type
_entity.pdbx_description
1 polymer ?
#
loop_
_entity_poly.entity_id
_entity_poly.type
_entity_poly.pdbx_seq_one_letter_code
_entity_poly.pdbx_strand_id
1 'polypeptide(L)'
;QFVFTHVRNPSINVLSLSEVILFDAHGGRVAVRAASNPGGQPGNPMETPKAVIDGSTASKWLDMNFHGQARLQLDISSTRHVAQYELFTAMGRHRGRDPTGWAFGILRRGAGEAGQDRFEVLSVISGVDPPPREAASYGRFNAVLLPPSPPLPP
;
A
#
# COMPACT_ATOMS: atom_id res chain seq x y z
N GLN A 1 0.42 -0.99 7.36
CA GLN A 1 0.08 0.35 6.81
C GLN A 1 1.00 0.61 5.61
N PHE A 2 0.42 1.13 4.53
CA PHE A 2 1.14 1.73 3.42
C PHE A 2 1.07 3.25 3.52
N VAL A 3 2.16 3.89 3.11
CA VAL A 3 2.27 5.33 2.94
C VAL A 3 2.78 5.57 1.53
N PHE A 4 1.87 5.81 0.60
CA PHE A 4 2.21 6.06 -0.79
C PHE A 4 2.76 7.48 -0.94
N THR A 5 3.81 7.63 -1.75
CA THR A 5 4.55 8.90 -1.92
C THR A 5 4.64 9.36 -3.36
N HIS A 6 4.50 8.44 -4.33
CA HIS A 6 4.58 8.77 -5.75
C HIS A 6 3.56 7.96 -6.56
N VAL A 7 3.09 8.55 -7.66
CA VAL A 7 2.25 7.90 -8.68
C VAL A 7 2.88 8.09 -10.06
N ARG A 8 2.44 7.30 -11.05
CA ARG A 8 3.04 7.26 -12.39
C ARG A 8 3.04 8.61 -13.09
N ASN A 9 1.99 9.41 -12.94
CA ASN A 9 1.97 10.79 -13.41
C ASN A 9 2.20 11.74 -12.22
N PRO A 10 3.39 12.34 -12.05
CA PRO A 10 3.69 13.19 -10.90
C PRO A 10 2.89 14.50 -10.88
N SER A 11 2.18 14.85 -11.97
CA SER A 11 1.37 16.07 -12.06
C SER A 11 -0.08 15.88 -11.57
N ILE A 12 -0.47 14.69 -11.11
CA ILE A 12 -1.83 14.44 -10.58
C ILE A 12 -1.79 14.19 -9.07
N ASN A 13 -2.88 14.58 -8.41
CA ASN A 13 -3.06 14.41 -6.97
C ASN A 13 -4.07 13.29 -6.66
N VAL A 14 -4.04 12.21 -7.45
CA VAL A 14 -4.99 11.10 -7.33
C VAL A 14 -4.23 9.78 -7.36
N LEU A 15 -4.60 8.88 -6.46
CA LEU A 15 -4.02 7.54 -6.34
C LEU A 15 -5.11 6.47 -6.44
N SER A 16 -4.81 5.31 -7.03
CA SER A 16 -5.75 4.19 -7.06
C SER A 16 -5.08 2.82 -7.09
N LEU A 17 -5.74 1.84 -6.46
CA LEU A 17 -5.39 0.42 -6.50
C LEU A 17 -6.65 -0.42 -6.60
N SER A 18 -6.57 -1.61 -7.20
CA SER A 18 -7.69 -2.57 -7.20
C SER A 18 -7.60 -3.57 -6.06
N GLU A 19 -6.40 -4.03 -5.69
CA GLU A 19 -6.24 -5.07 -4.67
C GLU A 19 -4.90 -4.94 -3.94
N VAL A 20 -4.87 -5.38 -2.68
CA VAL A 20 -3.67 -5.60 -1.89
C VAL A 20 -3.75 -7.00 -1.25
N ILE A 21 -2.76 -7.84 -1.54
CA ILE A 21 -2.64 -9.16 -0.93
C ILE A 21 -1.44 -9.18 0.00
N LEU A 22 -1.62 -9.67 1.22
CA LEU A 22 -0.57 -9.86 2.22
C LEU A 22 -0.23 -11.34 2.34
N PHE A 23 1.05 -11.65 2.53
CA PHE A 23 1.55 -13.01 2.66
C PHE A 23 2.40 -13.18 3.93
N ASP A 24 2.30 -14.34 4.56
CA ASP A 24 3.17 -14.75 5.66
C ASP A 24 4.49 -15.34 5.16
N ALA A 25 5.39 -15.71 6.08
CA ALA A 25 6.71 -16.23 5.77
C ALA A 25 6.70 -17.57 4.99
N HIS A 26 5.58 -18.28 4.98
CA HIS A 26 5.39 -19.54 4.24
C HIS A 26 4.68 -19.31 2.90
N GLY A 27 4.42 -18.05 2.52
CA GLY A 27 3.70 -17.70 1.30
C GLY A 27 2.18 -17.87 1.41
N GLY A 28 1.65 -18.15 2.61
CA GLY A 28 0.22 -18.21 2.87
C GLY A 28 -0.40 -16.81 2.92
N ARG A 29 -1.65 -16.66 2.48
CA ARG A 29 -2.35 -15.36 2.54
C ARG A 29 -2.68 -14.97 3.98
N VAL A 30 -2.38 -13.72 4.34
CA VAL A 30 -2.78 -13.12 5.61
C VAL A 30 -4.11 -12.41 5.42
N ALA A 31 -5.12 -12.82 6.19
CA ALA A 31 -6.45 -12.22 6.11
C ALA A 31 -6.45 -10.78 6.67
N VAL A 32 -7.03 -9.87 5.88
CA VAL A 32 -7.27 -8.47 6.26
C VAL A 32 -8.76 -8.33 6.58
N ARG A 33 -9.07 -7.80 7.77
CA ARG A 33 -10.45 -7.60 8.25
C ARG A 33 -11.06 -6.30 7.76
N ALA A 34 -10.26 -5.25 7.75
CA ALA A 34 -10.70 -3.92 7.39
C ALA A 34 -9.59 -3.14 6.70
N ALA A 35 -9.99 -2.21 5.85
CA ALA A 35 -9.13 -1.25 5.20
C ALA A 35 -9.67 0.16 5.46
N SER A 36 -8.78 1.11 5.73
CA SER A 36 -9.12 2.51 5.91
C SER A 36 -8.08 3.42 5.27
N ASN A 37 -8.50 4.64 4.93
CA ASN A 37 -7.65 5.68 4.37
C ASN A 37 -7.85 6.97 5.16
N PRO A 38 -7.08 7.18 6.25
CA PRO A 38 -7.19 8.38 7.05
C PRO A 38 -6.77 9.61 6.25
N GLY A 39 -7.67 10.60 6.19
CA GLY A 39 -7.44 11.85 5.45
C GLY A 39 -7.65 11.73 3.94
N GLY A 40 -7.99 10.55 3.41
CA GLY A 40 -8.30 10.38 2.01
C GLY A 40 -9.73 10.73 1.63
N GLN A 41 -9.97 10.88 0.33
CA GLN A 41 -11.28 11.21 -0.23
C GLN A 41 -11.64 10.26 -1.38
N PRO A 42 -12.68 9.41 -1.27
CA PRO A 42 -13.09 8.59 -2.40
C PRO A 42 -13.69 9.43 -3.53
N GLY A 43 -13.53 8.97 -4.78
CA GLY A 43 -14.12 9.62 -5.95
C GLY A 43 -15.64 9.40 -6.07
N ASN A 44 -16.13 8.28 -5.54
CA ASN A 44 -17.55 7.97 -5.40
C ASN A 44 -17.78 6.98 -4.23
N PRO A 45 -19.04 6.70 -3.82
CA PRO A 45 -19.33 5.82 -2.68
C PRO A 45 -18.85 4.37 -2.80
N MET A 46 -18.50 3.90 -4.00
CA MET A 46 -17.99 2.55 -4.24
C MET A 46 -16.46 2.49 -4.26
N GLU A 47 -15.77 3.61 -4.48
CA GLU A 47 -14.30 3.68 -4.61
C GLU A 47 -13.58 3.78 -3.25
N THR A 48 -14.06 3.02 -2.27
CA THR A 48 -13.59 3.08 -0.88
C THR A 48 -12.37 2.18 -0.64
N PRO A 49 -11.62 2.34 0.47
CA PRO A 49 -10.51 1.47 0.82
C PRO A 49 -10.89 -0.01 0.91
N LYS A 50 -12.17 -0.36 1.15
CA LYS A 50 -12.62 -1.76 1.19
C LYS A 50 -12.39 -2.49 -0.14
N ALA A 51 -12.39 -1.77 -1.25
CA ALA A 51 -12.15 -2.36 -2.57
C ALA A 51 -10.78 -3.04 -2.67
N VAL A 52 -9.75 -2.57 -1.94
CA VAL A 52 -8.42 -3.21 -2.01
C VAL A 52 -8.35 -4.58 -1.31
N ILE A 53 -9.41 -5.02 -0.64
CA ILE A 53 -9.45 -6.27 0.12
C ILE A 53 -10.71 -7.07 -0.16
N ASP A 54 -11.42 -6.78 -1.25
CA ASP A 54 -12.67 -7.46 -1.60
C ASP A 54 -12.45 -8.71 -2.47
N GLY A 55 -11.20 -9.00 -2.87
CA GLY A 55 -10.82 -10.15 -3.68
C GLY A 55 -11.17 -10.00 -5.16
N SER A 56 -11.49 -8.80 -5.62
CA SER A 56 -11.89 -8.49 -6.98
C SER A 56 -11.09 -7.33 -7.56
N THR A 57 -10.28 -7.63 -8.58
CA THR A 57 -9.59 -6.60 -9.38
C THR A 57 -10.52 -5.78 -10.29
N ALA A 58 -11.84 -6.04 -10.25
CA ALA A 58 -12.86 -5.30 -10.98
C ALA A 58 -13.47 -4.14 -10.17
N SER A 59 -13.12 -4.00 -8.89
CA SER A 59 -13.38 -2.80 -8.09
C SER A 59 -12.07 -2.01 -7.93
N LYS A 60 -12.15 -0.81 -7.34
CA LYS A 60 -10.95 -0.07 -6.99
C LYS A 60 -11.17 0.84 -5.80
N TRP A 61 -10.13 1.02 -5.02
CA TRP A 61 -10.00 2.17 -4.14
C TRP A 61 -9.44 3.33 -4.94
N LEU A 62 -9.99 4.52 -4.71
CA LEU A 62 -9.46 5.77 -5.23
C LEU A 62 -9.31 6.77 -4.10
N ASP A 63 -8.19 7.50 -4.10
CA ASP A 63 -7.95 8.64 -3.23
C ASP A 63 -7.76 9.91 -4.07
N MET A 64 -8.73 10.81 -3.99
CA MET A 64 -8.71 12.13 -4.62
C MET A 64 -7.85 13.15 -3.85
N ASN A 65 -7.38 12.82 -2.65
CA ASN A 65 -6.63 13.74 -1.78
C ASN A 65 -5.13 13.40 -1.70
N PHE A 66 -4.56 12.81 -2.76
CA PHE A 66 -3.14 12.45 -2.81
C PHE A 66 -2.29 13.71 -3.08
N HIS A 67 -1.97 14.47 -2.04
CA HIS A 67 -1.09 15.65 -2.13
C HIS A 67 0.33 15.33 -1.64
N GLY A 68 1.03 14.45 -2.37
CA GLY A 68 2.36 13.98 -2.03
C GLY A 68 2.39 12.82 -1.02
N GLN A 69 1.27 12.53 -0.36
CA GLN A 69 1.12 11.33 0.48
C GLN A 69 -0.33 10.84 0.52
N ALA A 70 -0.53 9.52 0.48
CA ALA A 70 -1.79 8.86 0.85
C ALA A 70 -1.51 7.67 1.76
N ARG A 71 -2.43 7.37 2.68
CA ARG A 71 -2.25 6.31 3.68
C ARG A 71 -3.29 5.22 3.48
N LEU A 72 -2.85 3.97 3.43
CA LEU A 72 -3.73 2.81 3.46
C LEU A 72 -3.43 1.97 4.69
N GLN A 73 -4.38 1.91 5.61
CA GLN A 73 -4.30 1.15 6.85
C GLN A 73 -5.09 -0.15 6.68
N LEU A 74 -4.44 -1.27 6.94
CA LEU A 74 -5.00 -2.61 6.83
C LEU A 74 -4.98 -3.25 8.22
N ASP A 75 -6.15 -3.60 8.73
CA ASP A 75 -6.30 -4.27 10.02
C ASP A 75 -6.32 -5.78 9.80
N ILE A 76 -5.28 -6.47 10.26
CA ILE A 76 -5.13 -7.92 10.08
C ILE A 76 -5.72 -8.69 11.26
N SER A 77 -6.27 -9.87 10.99
CA SER A 77 -7.01 -10.68 11.96
C SER A 77 -6.16 -11.39 13.02
N SER A 78 -4.85 -11.39 12.85
CA SER A 78 -3.90 -12.14 13.67
C SER A 78 -2.59 -11.38 13.74
N THR A 79 -1.83 -11.56 14.83
CA THR A 79 -0.46 -11.04 15.02
C THR A 79 0.56 -11.69 14.08
N ARG A 80 0.13 -12.31 12.97
CA ARG A 80 1.00 -12.93 11.97
C ARG A 80 1.87 -11.85 11.33
N HIS A 81 3.16 -12.16 11.27
CA HIS A 81 4.12 -11.31 10.58
C HIS A 81 3.85 -11.34 9.07
N VAL A 82 3.66 -10.17 8.47
CA VAL A 82 3.57 -10.02 7.01
C VAL A 82 5.00 -10.08 6.47
N ALA A 83 5.30 -11.09 5.66
CA ALA A 83 6.61 -11.26 5.04
C ALA A 83 6.67 -10.64 3.63
N GLN A 84 5.57 -10.70 2.89
CA GLN A 84 5.47 -10.13 1.55
C GLN A 84 4.10 -9.49 1.33
N TYR A 85 4.02 -8.61 0.34
CA TYR A 85 2.76 -8.06 -0.15
C TYR A 85 2.78 -7.93 -1.66
N GLU A 86 1.60 -7.82 -2.24
CA GLU A 86 1.39 -7.66 -3.67
C GLU A 86 0.31 -6.59 -3.89
N LEU A 87 0.58 -5.67 -4.82
CA LEU A 87 -0.33 -4.59 -5.19
C LEU A 87 -0.87 -4.87 -6.60
N PHE A 88 -2.09 -4.41 -6.87
CA PHE A 88 -2.71 -4.54 -8.20
C PHE A 88 -3.13 -3.18 -8.75
N THR A 89 -2.81 -2.92 -10.02
CA THR A 89 -3.22 -1.70 -10.73
C THR A 89 -4.73 -1.59 -10.77
N ALA A 90 -5.25 -0.36 -10.69
CA ALA A 90 -6.69 -0.12 -10.70
C ALA A 90 -7.30 -0.34 -12.10
N MET A 91 -8.62 -0.57 -12.14
CA MET A 91 -9.37 -0.57 -13.40
C MET A 91 -9.80 0.84 -13.85
N GLY A 92 -10.03 1.01 -15.16
CA GLY A 92 -10.67 2.20 -15.73
C GLY A 92 -9.74 3.20 -16.41
N ARG A 93 -8.70 2.74 -17.12
CA ARG A 93 -7.86 3.53 -18.05
C ARG A 93 -7.19 4.80 -17.48
N HIS A 94 -7.03 4.92 -16.16
CA HIS A 94 -6.39 6.07 -15.50
C HIS A 94 -5.02 5.74 -14.90
N ARG A 95 -4.14 5.28 -15.78
CA ARG A 95 -2.78 4.80 -15.48
C ARG A 95 -1.87 5.77 -14.72
N GLY A 96 -2.14 7.07 -14.80
CA GLY A 96 -1.35 8.07 -14.07
C GLY A 96 -1.44 7.94 -12.55
N ARG A 97 -2.48 7.27 -12.05
CA ARG A 97 -2.81 7.12 -10.62
C ARG A 97 -2.14 5.92 -9.95
N ASP A 98 -1.48 5.08 -10.75
CA ASP A 98 -0.82 3.87 -10.30
C ASP A 98 0.39 4.25 -9.41
N PRO A 99 0.49 3.78 -8.16
CA PRO A 99 1.61 4.09 -7.29
C PRO A 99 2.96 3.65 -7.86
N THR A 100 3.99 4.46 -7.67
CA THR A 100 5.39 4.19 -8.06
C THR A 100 6.37 4.26 -6.89
N GLY A 101 5.90 4.71 -5.72
CA GLY A 101 6.69 4.71 -4.49
C GLY A 101 5.82 4.73 -3.25
N TRP A 102 6.25 4.00 -2.22
CA TRP A 102 5.57 3.88 -0.94
C TRP A 102 6.49 3.37 0.16
N ALA A 103 6.16 3.68 1.41
CA ALA A 103 6.68 3.00 2.58
C ALA A 103 5.66 1.98 3.10
N PHE A 104 6.12 0.82 3.54
CA PHE A 104 5.30 -0.19 4.21
C PHE A 104 5.81 -0.44 5.63
N GLY A 105 4.89 -0.65 6.56
CA GLY A 105 5.26 -0.84 7.95
C GLY A 105 4.09 -1.13 8.90
N ILE A 106 4.41 -1.20 10.19
CA ILE A 106 3.47 -1.50 11.27
C ILE A 106 2.98 -0.19 11.87
N LEU A 107 1.66 -0.01 11.94
CA LEU A 107 1.06 1.06 12.74
C LEU A 107 0.76 0.51 14.14
N ARG A 108 1.52 0.96 15.13
CA ARG A 108 1.24 0.64 16.54
C ARG A 108 0.34 1.74 17.11
N ARG A 109 -0.93 1.41 17.32
CA ARG A 109 -1.89 2.33 17.91
C ARG A 109 -1.53 2.61 19.37
N GLY A 110 -1.53 3.88 19.77
CA GLY A 110 -1.31 4.29 21.17
C GLY A 110 0.05 3.95 21.79
N ALA A 111 1.06 3.58 20.99
CA ALA A 111 2.36 3.11 21.45
C ALA A 111 3.49 4.17 21.36
N GLY A 112 3.16 5.38 20.92
CA GLY A 112 4.07 6.53 20.90
C GLY A 112 4.12 7.26 22.24
N GLU A 113 5.03 8.23 22.34
CA GLU A 113 5.05 9.15 23.49
C GLU A 113 3.69 9.87 23.58
N ALA A 114 3.17 10.00 24.80
CA ALA A 114 1.84 10.54 25.09
C ALA A 114 0.64 9.78 24.44
N GLY A 115 0.80 8.50 24.09
CA GLY A 115 -0.31 7.67 23.59
C GLY A 115 -0.67 7.92 22.12
N GLN A 116 0.25 8.46 21.33
CA GLN A 116 0.06 8.67 19.90
C GLN A 116 0.27 7.39 19.10
N ASP A 117 -0.32 7.33 17.90
CA ASP A 117 -0.04 6.26 16.94
C ASP A 117 1.39 6.37 16.41
N ARG A 118 2.14 5.26 16.43
CA ARG A 118 3.51 5.21 15.93
C ARG A 118 3.59 4.32 14.70
N PHE A 119 4.04 4.88 13.58
CA PHE A 119 4.33 4.12 12.37
C PHE A 119 5.80 3.67 12.35
N GLU A 120 6.02 2.37 12.45
CA GLU A 120 7.33 1.74 12.25
C GLU A 120 7.47 1.33 10.78
N VAL A 121 8.38 1.99 10.06
CA VAL A 121 8.69 1.67 8.67
C VAL A 121 9.53 0.40 8.60
N LEU A 122 9.09 -0.57 7.82
CA LEU A 122 9.80 -1.84 7.57
C LEU A 122 10.46 -1.88 6.19
N SER A 123 9.89 -1.18 5.21
CA SER A 123 10.45 -1.07 3.87
C SER A 123 10.04 0.23 3.21
N VAL A 124 10.90 0.72 2.30
CA VAL A 124 10.64 1.87 1.45
C VAL A 124 10.95 1.45 0.02
N ILE A 125 9.98 1.64 -0.86
CA ILE A 125 10.03 1.32 -2.28
C ILE A 125 9.85 2.61 -3.07
N SER A 126 10.65 2.80 -4.11
CA SER A 126 10.55 3.95 -5.02
C SER A 126 10.99 3.55 -6.43
N GLY A 127 10.56 4.32 -7.42
CA GLY A 127 10.96 4.13 -8.82
C GLY A 127 10.42 2.85 -9.46
N VAL A 128 9.34 2.28 -8.92
CA VAL A 128 8.69 1.10 -9.53
C VAL A 128 7.96 1.52 -10.79
N ASP A 129 8.18 0.79 -11.88
CA ASP A 129 7.36 0.89 -13.09
C ASP A 129 6.11 0.02 -12.92
N PRO A 130 4.90 0.60 -12.82
CA PRO A 130 3.70 -0.19 -12.66
C PRO A 130 3.40 -0.98 -13.93
N PRO A 131 2.70 -2.13 -13.82
CA PRO A 131 2.30 -2.91 -14.99
C PRO A 131 1.56 -2.09 -16.06
N PRO A 132 1.77 -2.37 -17.36
CA PRO A 132 1.11 -1.68 -18.46
C PRO A 132 -0.32 -2.19 -18.70
N ARG A 133 -0.87 -3.02 -17.81
CA ARG A 133 -2.24 -3.55 -17.89
C ARG A 133 -3.02 -3.09 -16.66
N GLU A 134 -4.33 -2.97 -16.82
CA GLU A 134 -5.25 -2.76 -15.70
C GLU A 134 -5.46 -4.07 -14.95
N ALA A 135 -5.90 -3.99 -13.69
CA ALA A 135 -6.17 -5.17 -12.87
C ALA A 135 -4.97 -6.14 -12.81
N ALA A 136 -3.75 -5.59 -12.88
CA ALA A 136 -2.53 -6.36 -13.04
C ALA A 136 -1.64 -6.27 -11.81
N SER A 137 -1.06 -7.41 -11.45
CA SER A 137 -0.12 -7.52 -10.34
C SER A 137 1.18 -6.77 -10.62
N TYR A 138 1.65 -6.01 -9.63
CA TYR A 138 3.00 -5.44 -9.59
C TYR A 138 4.11 -6.47 -9.32
N GLY A 139 3.74 -7.71 -9.01
CA GLY A 139 4.62 -8.69 -8.40
C GLY A 139 4.68 -8.55 -6.88
N ARG A 140 5.38 -9.50 -6.24
CA ARG A 140 5.53 -9.54 -4.80
C ARG A 140 6.71 -8.70 -4.34
N PHE A 141 6.49 -7.92 -3.29
CA PHE A 141 7.50 -7.16 -2.57
C PHE A 141 7.73 -7.75 -1.19
N ASN A 142 8.96 -7.69 -0.71
CA ASN A 142 9.26 -8.04 0.67
C ASN A 142 8.77 -6.92 1.61
N ALA A 143 8.09 -7.31 2.68
CA ALA A 143 7.57 -6.40 3.69
C ALA A 143 8.69 -5.71 4.48
N VAL A 144 9.79 -6.45 4.70
CA VAL A 144 11.00 -5.98 5.36
C VAL A 144 12.12 -5.98 4.33
N LEU A 145 12.74 -4.83 4.11
CA LEU A 145 14.01 -4.75 3.40
C LEU A 145 15.10 -4.65 4.45
N LEU A 146 16.09 -5.53 4.39
CA LEU A 146 17.30 -5.33 5.19
C LEU A 146 17.92 -3.99 4.76
N PRO A 147 18.40 -3.16 5.70
CA PRO A 147 19.14 -1.96 5.31
C PRO A 147 20.32 -2.38 4.42
N PRO A 148 20.70 -1.56 3.42
CA PRO A 148 21.88 -1.84 2.62
C PRO A 148 23.06 -2.07 3.57
N SER A 149 23.83 -3.13 3.35
CA SER A 149 25.00 -3.42 4.16
C SER A 149 25.89 -2.17 4.20
N PRO A 150 26.46 -1.81 5.37
CA PRO A 150 27.43 -0.72 5.42
C PRO A 150 28.55 -1.00 4.40
N PRO A 151 29.09 0.04 3.74
CA PRO A 151 30.20 -0.15 2.82
C PRO A 151 31.33 -0.90 3.53
N LEU A 152 31.93 -1.88 2.85
CA LEU A 152 33.11 -2.57 3.36
C LEU A 152 34.21 -1.54 3.65
N PRO A 153 34.93 -1.64 4.78
CA PRO A 153 36.09 -0.80 5.03
C PRO A 153 37.14 -0.96 3.89
N PRO A 154 37.89 0.10 3.56
CA PRO A 154 38.95 0.06 2.54
C PRO A 154 40.09 -0.89 2.89
#